data_AF-A0A6T7DRF8-F1
#
_entry.id   AF-A0A6T7DRF8-F1
#
_cell.length_a   1.000
_cell.length_b   1.000
_cell.length_c   1.000
_cell.angle_alpha   90.00
_cell.angle_beta   90.00
_cell.angle_gamma   90.00
#
_symmetry.space_group_name_H-M   'P 1'
#
loop_
_entity.id
_entity.type
_entity.pdbx_description
1 polymer ?
#
loop_
_entity_poly.entity_id
_entity_poly.type
_entity_poly.pdbx_seq_one_letter_code
_entity_poly.pdbx_strand_id
1 'polypeptide(L)'
;VFDGLRNPRSIRLEHNKIAELPPGLFDGIGPLGYLYLGYNRLEELPPGLFDALGGLRALDLRSNRLRHLPSETFRGLQRVTGIDVSANNISHPGIGAGTFANPDLAFVSLAQNPTLRSVEAGAFGESLEHVWLTGSNLTCARLAGADGALTRGAGCTDEGVCSAVWGVAPLGGGVCSVKLDPRYNTAECLWDGGDCA
;
A
#
# COMPACT_ATOMS: atom_id res chain seq x y z
N VAL A 1 -10.69 -17.72 -20.38
CA VAL A 1 -11.10 -16.39 -20.95
C VAL A 1 -9.91 -15.66 -21.56
N PHE A 2 -8.77 -15.61 -20.88
CA PHE A 2 -7.55 -15.03 -21.45
C PHE A 2 -6.67 -16.04 -22.20
N ASP A 3 -7.16 -17.28 -22.34
CA ASP A 3 -6.52 -18.35 -23.09
C ASP A 3 -6.27 -17.91 -24.54
N GLY A 4 -5.00 -17.86 -24.93
CA GLY A 4 -4.58 -17.44 -26.27
C GLY A 4 -4.12 -15.99 -26.39
N LEU A 5 -4.22 -15.16 -25.35
CA LEU A 5 -3.56 -13.84 -25.33
C LEU A 5 -2.04 -14.04 -25.24
N ARG A 6 -1.35 -13.84 -26.36
CA ARG A 6 0.11 -13.92 -26.42
C ARG A 6 0.72 -12.60 -25.94
N ASN A 7 1.30 -12.62 -24.74
CA ASN A 7 2.08 -11.52 -24.14
C ASN A 7 1.35 -10.16 -24.09
N PRO A 8 0.14 -10.09 -23.52
CA PRO A 8 -0.53 -8.80 -23.36
C PRO A 8 0.31 -7.90 -22.43
N ARG A 9 0.61 -6.67 -22.87
CA ARG A 9 1.29 -5.69 -22.01
C ARG A 9 0.38 -5.15 -20.91
N SER A 10 -0.92 -5.06 -21.18
CA SER A 10 -1.93 -4.54 -20.25
C SER A 10 -3.27 -5.23 -20.42
N ILE A 11 -3.96 -5.49 -19.31
CA ILE A 11 -5.35 -5.94 -19.26
C ILE A 11 -6.18 -4.85 -18.58
N ARG A 12 -7.26 -4.44 -19.25
CA ARG A 12 -8.16 -3.37 -18.82
C ARG A 12 -9.57 -3.92 -18.64
N LEU A 13 -10.01 -3.97 -17.39
CA LEU A 13 -11.31 -4.45 -16.95
C LEU A 13 -12.01 -3.41 -16.05
N GLU A 14 -11.48 -2.19 -16.01
CA GLU A 14 -12.01 -1.10 -15.22
C GLU A 14 -13.41 -0.65 -15.67
N HIS A 15 -14.18 -0.03 -14.77
CA HIS A 15 -15.53 0.50 -15.03
C HIS A 15 -16.56 -0.55 -15.48
N ASN A 16 -16.45 -1.77 -14.95
CA ASN A 16 -17.42 -2.83 -15.19
C ASN A 16 -18.27 -3.09 -13.93
N LYS A 17 -19.07 -4.16 -13.97
CA LYS A 17 -19.89 -4.62 -12.84
C LYS A 17 -19.40 -5.95 -12.29
N ILE A 18 -18.09 -6.21 -12.40
CA ILE A 18 -17.48 -7.47 -11.98
C ILE A 18 -17.59 -7.56 -10.46
N ALA A 19 -18.35 -8.54 -9.97
CA ALA A 19 -18.49 -8.81 -8.54
C ALA A 19 -17.49 -9.87 -8.07
N GLU A 20 -17.07 -10.77 -8.97
CA GLU A 20 -16.22 -11.92 -8.66
C GLU A 20 -15.25 -12.17 -9.82
N LEU A 21 -14.06 -12.65 -9.48
CA LEU A 21 -13.08 -13.16 -10.43
C LEU A 21 -12.89 -14.66 -10.17
N PRO A 22 -12.86 -15.52 -11.19
CA PRO A 22 -12.58 -16.94 -10.97
C PRO A 22 -11.13 -17.15 -10.52
N PRO A 23 -10.85 -18.15 -9.66
CA PRO A 23 -9.50 -18.58 -9.35
C PRO A 23 -8.71 -18.92 -10.61
N GLY A 24 -7.42 -18.60 -10.63
CA GLY A 24 -6.53 -18.88 -11.77
C GLY A 24 -6.88 -18.12 -13.06
N LEU A 25 -7.71 -17.06 -12.99
CA LEU A 25 -8.09 -16.26 -14.16
C LEU A 25 -6.88 -15.77 -14.96
N PHE A 26 -5.80 -15.45 -14.27
CA PHE A 26 -4.56 -14.89 -14.81
C PHE A 26 -3.44 -15.93 -14.94
N ASP A 27 -3.76 -17.22 -14.86
CA ASP A 27 -2.77 -18.27 -15.03
C ASP A 27 -2.37 -18.40 -16.50
N GLY A 28 -1.07 -18.55 -16.75
CA GLY A 28 -0.55 -18.79 -18.10
C GLY A 28 -0.63 -17.60 -19.06
N ILE A 29 -1.12 -16.43 -18.63
CA ILE A 29 -0.96 -15.21 -19.44
C ILE A 29 0.51 -14.79 -19.43
N GLY A 30 1.04 -14.50 -20.63
CA GLY A 30 2.42 -14.02 -20.81
C GLY A 30 2.71 -12.74 -20.01
N PRO A 31 3.95 -12.25 -19.98
CA PRO A 31 4.36 -11.20 -19.05
C PRO A 31 3.47 -9.96 -19.15
N LEU A 32 2.60 -9.80 -18.15
CA LEU A 32 1.68 -8.68 -18.03
C LEU A 32 2.38 -7.54 -17.28
N GLY A 33 2.31 -6.32 -17.80
CA GLY A 33 2.88 -5.14 -17.16
C GLY A 33 1.87 -4.37 -16.32
N TYR A 34 0.61 -4.30 -16.75
CA TYR A 34 -0.41 -3.46 -16.13
C TYR A 34 -1.76 -4.18 -16.04
N LEU A 35 -2.37 -4.16 -14.86
CA LEU A 35 -3.68 -4.75 -14.64
C LEU A 35 -4.62 -3.71 -14.02
N TYR A 36 -5.69 -3.39 -14.73
CA TYR A 36 -6.70 -2.42 -14.30
C TYR A 36 -8.02 -3.13 -14.02
N LEU A 37 -8.39 -3.15 -12.74
CA LEU A 37 -9.62 -3.74 -12.19
C LEU A 37 -10.45 -2.70 -11.42
N GLY A 38 -10.08 -1.42 -11.49
CA GLY A 38 -10.73 -0.34 -10.75
C GLY A 38 -12.18 -0.10 -11.17
N TYR A 39 -12.98 0.54 -10.32
CA TYR A 39 -14.40 0.83 -10.55
C TYR A 39 -15.22 -0.42 -10.90
N ASN A 40 -15.05 -1.48 -10.11
CA ASN A 40 -15.85 -2.70 -10.17
C ASN A 40 -16.62 -2.89 -8.86
N ARG A 41 -17.07 -4.12 -8.57
CA ARG A 41 -17.85 -4.46 -7.37
C ARG A 41 -17.21 -5.61 -6.59
N LEU A 42 -15.89 -5.78 -6.73
CA LEU A 42 -15.15 -6.86 -6.08
C LEU A 42 -15.22 -6.67 -4.56
N GLU A 43 -15.74 -7.66 -3.85
CA GLU A 43 -15.79 -7.66 -2.38
C GLU A 43 -14.62 -8.43 -1.78
N GLU A 44 -14.11 -9.42 -2.52
CA GLU A 44 -13.02 -10.31 -2.14
C GLU A 44 -12.18 -10.66 -3.38
N LEU A 45 -10.94 -11.10 -3.15
CA LEU A 45 -10.05 -11.61 -4.20
C LEU A 45 -9.77 -13.09 -3.94
N PRO A 46 -9.88 -13.96 -4.95
CA PRO A 46 -9.47 -15.35 -4.81
C PRO A 46 -8.02 -15.48 -4.33
N PRO A 47 -7.73 -16.45 -3.44
CA PRO A 47 -6.35 -16.77 -3.08
C PRO A 47 -5.51 -17.09 -4.31
N GLY A 48 -4.30 -16.55 -4.37
CA GLY A 48 -3.35 -16.78 -5.45
C GLY A 48 -3.74 -16.17 -6.81
N LEU A 49 -4.76 -15.30 -6.88
CA LEU A 49 -5.21 -14.68 -8.14
C LEU A 49 -4.07 -14.02 -8.94
N PHE A 50 -3.05 -13.51 -8.26
CA PHE A 50 -1.94 -12.78 -8.87
C PHE A 50 -0.61 -13.56 -8.88
N ASP A 51 -0.61 -14.85 -8.51
CA ASP A 51 0.62 -15.63 -8.32
C ASP A 51 1.44 -15.78 -9.60
N ALA A 52 0.76 -15.89 -10.75
CA ALA A 52 1.41 -15.97 -12.07
C ALA A 52 1.90 -14.60 -12.61
N LEU A 53 1.57 -13.49 -11.94
CA LEU A 53 1.83 -12.13 -12.43
C LEU A 53 3.17 -11.53 -11.96
N GLY A 54 4.23 -12.34 -11.93
CA GLY A 54 5.55 -11.91 -11.47
C GLY A 54 6.17 -10.75 -12.26
N GLY A 55 5.70 -10.48 -13.49
CA GLY A 55 6.15 -9.37 -14.32
C GLY A 55 5.37 -8.06 -14.15
N LEU A 56 4.30 -8.05 -13.34
CA LEU A 56 3.40 -6.91 -13.20
C LEU A 56 4.12 -5.72 -12.59
N ARG A 57 3.87 -4.53 -13.15
CA ARG A 57 4.45 -3.25 -12.71
C ARG A 57 3.45 -2.41 -11.93
N ALA A 58 2.19 -2.40 -12.36
CA ALA A 58 1.13 -1.67 -11.65
C ALA A 58 -0.17 -2.47 -11.60
N LEU A 59 -0.81 -2.41 -10.43
CA LEU A 59 -2.12 -2.99 -10.15
C LEU A 59 -3.07 -1.90 -9.68
N ASP A 60 -4.21 -1.77 -10.36
CA ASP A 60 -5.28 -0.86 -10.00
C ASP A 60 -6.53 -1.64 -9.58
N LEU A 61 -6.86 -1.58 -8.29
CA LEU A 61 -8.04 -2.14 -7.65
C LEU A 61 -8.93 -1.05 -7.04
N ARG A 62 -8.72 0.23 -7.41
CA ARG A 62 -9.41 1.35 -6.77
C ARG A 62 -10.92 1.31 -6.99
N SER A 63 -11.69 1.91 -6.08
CA SER A 63 -13.15 2.00 -6.24
C SER A 63 -13.81 0.63 -6.43
N ASN A 64 -13.41 -0.33 -5.60
CA ASN A 64 -14.09 -1.62 -5.43
C ASN A 64 -14.77 -1.66 -4.05
N ARG A 65 -15.09 -2.85 -3.56
CA ARG A 65 -15.75 -3.07 -2.26
C ARG A 65 -14.93 -4.00 -1.37
N LEU A 66 -13.62 -4.07 -1.62
CA LEU A 66 -12.72 -4.98 -0.92
C LEU A 66 -12.76 -4.70 0.58
N ARG A 67 -12.91 -5.77 1.37
CA ARG A 67 -13.04 -5.68 2.83
C ARG A 67 -11.77 -6.05 3.59
N HIS A 68 -10.93 -6.88 2.97
CA HIS A 68 -9.70 -7.39 3.53
C HIS A 68 -8.68 -7.72 2.44
N LEU A 69 -7.41 -7.66 2.82
CA LEU A 69 -6.21 -7.98 2.06
C LEU A 69 -5.32 -8.83 2.98
N PRO A 70 -5.47 -10.17 2.98
CA PRO A 70 -4.60 -11.05 3.75
C PRO A 70 -3.15 -11.00 3.22
N SER A 71 -2.21 -11.46 4.05
CA SER A 71 -0.76 -11.48 3.80
C SER A 71 -0.35 -11.97 2.41
N GLU A 72 -1.03 -12.99 1.91
CA GLU A 72 -0.67 -13.67 0.65
C GLU A 72 -1.27 -12.99 -0.59
N THR A 73 -2.08 -11.92 -0.45
CA THR A 73 -2.85 -11.35 -1.56
C THR A 73 -1.98 -10.94 -2.74
N PHE A 74 -0.82 -10.32 -2.47
CA PHE A 74 0.06 -9.77 -3.50
C PHE A 74 1.40 -10.51 -3.63
N ARG A 75 1.57 -11.67 -2.98
CA ARG A 75 2.86 -12.38 -2.91
C ARG A 75 3.47 -12.73 -4.27
N GLY A 76 2.65 -13.00 -5.29
CA GLY A 76 3.10 -13.26 -6.65
C GLY A 76 3.77 -12.08 -7.37
N LEU A 77 3.52 -10.85 -6.92
CA LEU A 77 3.87 -9.62 -7.64
C LEU A 77 5.33 -9.19 -7.38
N GLN A 78 6.28 -9.93 -7.94
CA GLN A 78 7.71 -9.73 -7.64
C GLN A 78 8.32 -8.45 -8.22
N ARG A 79 7.66 -7.81 -9.19
CA ARG A 79 8.19 -6.65 -9.93
C ARG A 79 7.28 -5.41 -9.87
N VAL A 80 6.26 -5.47 -9.01
CA VAL A 80 5.25 -4.41 -8.89
C VAL A 80 5.86 -3.22 -8.18
N THR A 81 5.64 -2.04 -8.73
CA THR A 81 6.12 -0.78 -8.16
C THR A 81 4.99 0.03 -7.56
N GLY A 82 3.74 -0.20 -8.01
CA GLY A 82 2.57 0.54 -7.54
C GLY A 82 1.33 -0.33 -7.39
N ILE A 83 0.67 -0.23 -6.23
CA ILE A 83 -0.63 -0.86 -5.96
C ILE A 83 -1.61 0.22 -5.49
N ASP A 84 -2.75 0.34 -6.18
CA ASP A 84 -3.83 1.25 -5.80
C ASP A 84 -5.03 0.43 -5.33
N VAL A 85 -5.32 0.47 -4.02
CA VAL A 85 -6.51 -0.11 -3.38
C VAL A 85 -7.37 0.97 -2.74
N SER A 86 -7.26 2.21 -3.23
CA SER A 86 -8.02 3.34 -2.70
C SER A 86 -9.52 3.20 -2.96
N ALA A 87 -10.32 3.93 -2.18
CA ALA A 87 -11.79 3.94 -2.31
C ALA A 87 -12.37 2.51 -2.24
N ASN A 88 -11.93 1.72 -1.25
CA ASN A 88 -12.48 0.43 -0.92
C ASN A 88 -13.14 0.49 0.48
N ASN A 89 -13.57 -0.66 1.01
CA ASN A 89 -14.18 -0.77 2.33
C ASN A 89 -13.31 -1.62 3.26
N ILE A 90 -11.98 -1.44 3.16
CA ILE A 90 -11.03 -2.23 3.93
C ILE A 90 -11.20 -1.88 5.42
N SER A 91 -11.38 -2.89 6.25
CA SER A 91 -11.67 -2.72 7.68
C SER A 91 -10.71 -3.55 8.52
N HIS A 92 -10.36 -3.11 9.72
CA HIS A 92 -9.40 -3.82 10.58
C HIS A 92 -9.91 -5.23 10.97
N PRO A 93 -9.06 -6.28 10.97
CA PRO A 93 -7.61 -6.32 10.70
C PRO A 93 -7.20 -6.48 9.24
N GLY A 94 -8.09 -6.16 8.30
CA GLY A 94 -8.04 -6.47 6.87
C GLY A 94 -6.84 -5.98 6.06
N ILE A 95 -5.70 -5.64 6.65
CA ILE A 95 -4.39 -5.66 5.99
C ILE A 95 -3.48 -6.50 6.88
N GLY A 96 -3.13 -7.70 6.39
CA GLY A 96 -2.30 -8.66 7.14
C GLY A 96 -0.81 -8.36 7.07
N ALA A 97 -0.02 -9.00 7.94
CA ALA A 97 1.44 -8.93 7.92
C ALA A 97 1.99 -9.34 6.55
N GLY A 98 2.95 -8.62 6.00
CA GLY A 98 3.58 -8.92 4.71
C GLY A 98 2.75 -8.61 3.47
N THR A 99 1.51 -8.10 3.63
CA THR A 99 0.61 -7.83 2.48
C THR A 99 1.26 -6.96 1.40
N PHE A 100 2.03 -5.95 1.81
CA PHE A 100 2.76 -5.03 0.92
C PHE A 100 4.28 -5.19 1.06
N ALA A 101 4.78 -6.41 1.31
CA ALA A 101 6.21 -6.71 1.43
C ALA A 101 6.87 -7.09 0.09
N ASN A 102 6.29 -6.68 -1.04
CA ASN A 102 6.84 -6.91 -2.37
C ASN A 102 8.18 -6.14 -2.54
N PRO A 103 9.21 -6.77 -3.14
CA PRO A 103 10.58 -6.25 -3.10
C PRO A 103 10.80 -4.97 -3.92
N ASP A 104 10.00 -4.73 -4.96
CA ASP A 104 10.10 -3.55 -5.83
C ASP A 104 8.99 -2.51 -5.53
N LEU A 105 8.14 -2.74 -4.52
CA LEU A 105 6.94 -1.92 -4.28
C LEU A 105 7.29 -0.60 -3.61
N ALA A 106 7.19 0.49 -4.35
CA ALA A 106 7.50 1.84 -3.90
C ALA A 106 6.24 2.64 -3.52
N PHE A 107 5.10 2.35 -4.14
CA PHE A 107 3.89 3.17 -4.03
C PHE A 107 2.68 2.34 -3.64
N VAL A 108 2.00 2.71 -2.54
CA VAL A 108 0.72 2.11 -2.15
C VAL A 108 -0.31 3.19 -1.83
N SER A 109 -1.48 3.13 -2.45
CA SER A 109 -2.61 3.96 -2.06
C SER A 109 -3.64 3.15 -1.28
N LEU A 110 -3.80 3.49 0.01
CA LEU A 110 -4.89 3.03 0.88
C LEU A 110 -5.91 4.15 1.12
N ALA A 111 -5.83 5.25 0.38
CA ALA A 111 -6.68 6.42 0.55
C ALA A 111 -8.17 6.05 0.43
N GLN A 112 -9.03 6.84 1.06
CA GLN A 112 -10.49 6.67 0.97
C GLN A 112 -10.95 5.27 1.41
N ASN A 113 -10.29 4.68 2.41
CA ASN A 113 -10.77 3.51 3.13
C ASN A 113 -11.26 3.94 4.53
N PRO A 114 -12.48 4.49 4.65
CA PRO A 114 -12.93 5.18 5.87
C PRO A 114 -13.05 4.25 7.09
N THR A 115 -13.18 2.94 6.85
CA THR A 115 -13.24 1.91 7.89
C THR A 115 -11.88 1.38 8.31
N LEU A 116 -10.80 1.72 7.59
CA LEU A 116 -9.45 1.27 7.90
C LEU A 116 -8.95 2.06 9.12
N ARG A 117 -8.81 1.35 10.25
CA ARG A 117 -8.42 1.91 11.54
C ARG A 117 -7.01 1.55 11.98
N SER A 118 -6.48 0.44 11.49
CA SER A 118 -5.18 -0.13 11.84
C SER A 118 -4.79 -1.17 10.79
N VAL A 119 -3.49 -1.34 10.63
CA VAL A 119 -2.86 -2.38 9.80
C VAL A 119 -2.07 -3.33 10.71
N GLU A 120 -1.87 -4.57 10.31
CA GLU A 120 -1.06 -5.53 11.07
C GLU A 120 0.43 -5.14 11.04
N ALA A 121 1.19 -5.58 12.05
CA ALA A 121 2.64 -5.41 12.05
C ALA A 121 3.33 -6.24 10.96
N GLY A 122 4.34 -5.68 10.31
CA GLY A 122 5.01 -6.25 9.15
C GLY A 122 4.25 -6.03 7.85
N ALA A 123 3.14 -5.28 7.82
CA ALA A 123 2.31 -5.14 6.62
C ALA A 123 3.05 -4.52 5.41
N PHE A 124 4.09 -3.72 5.64
CA PHE A 124 4.81 -2.97 4.61
C PHE A 124 6.27 -3.44 4.49
N GLY A 125 6.76 -3.57 3.25
CA GLY A 125 8.15 -3.89 2.97
C GLY A 125 9.10 -2.70 3.09
N GLU A 126 10.41 -2.99 3.13
CA GLU A 126 11.48 -1.99 3.24
C GLU A 126 11.60 -1.07 2.02
N SER A 127 11.12 -1.52 0.86
CA SER A 127 11.20 -0.79 -0.42
C SER A 127 10.15 0.30 -0.59
N LEU A 128 9.20 0.41 0.36
CA LEU A 128 8.06 1.31 0.24
C LEU A 128 8.49 2.77 0.49
N GLU A 129 8.24 3.63 -0.49
CA GLU A 129 8.62 5.04 -0.47
C GLU A 129 7.45 5.93 -0.06
N HIS A 130 6.25 5.62 -0.57
CA HIS A 130 5.05 6.46 -0.40
C HIS A 130 3.81 5.65 -0.10
N VAL A 131 3.07 6.11 0.92
CA VAL A 131 1.76 5.59 1.29
C VAL A 131 0.74 6.72 1.37
N TRP A 132 -0.31 6.62 0.56
CA TRP A 132 -1.45 7.54 0.62
C TRP A 132 -2.54 6.98 1.53
N LEU A 133 -2.97 7.78 2.50
CA LEU A 133 -3.96 7.41 3.52
C LEU A 133 -5.10 8.43 3.64
N THR A 134 -5.11 9.48 2.81
CA THR A 134 -6.11 10.54 2.83
C THR A 134 -7.53 9.96 2.84
N GLY A 135 -8.37 10.38 3.79
CA GLY A 135 -9.74 9.89 3.91
C GLY A 135 -9.88 8.49 4.53
N SER A 136 -8.80 7.91 5.05
CA SER A 136 -8.83 6.71 5.90
C SER A 136 -8.79 7.10 7.39
N ASN A 137 -9.31 6.25 8.27
CA ASN A 137 -9.33 6.50 9.72
C ASN A 137 -8.08 5.92 10.43
N LEU A 138 -6.96 5.98 9.72
CA LEU A 138 -5.66 5.46 10.16
C LEU A 138 -4.81 6.64 10.63
N THR A 139 -4.30 6.56 11.86
CA THR A 139 -3.38 7.57 12.39
C THR A 139 -1.94 7.10 12.27
N CYS A 140 -0.99 8.04 12.26
CA CYS A 140 0.44 7.71 12.19
C CYS A 140 0.92 6.86 13.37
N ALA A 141 0.35 7.05 14.57
CA ALA A 141 0.62 6.20 15.72
C ALA A 141 0.21 4.73 15.51
N ARG A 142 -0.86 4.48 14.74
CA ARG A 142 -1.34 3.12 14.41
C ARG A 142 -0.62 2.49 13.23
N LEU A 143 0.21 3.27 12.53
CA LEU A 143 1.18 2.82 11.52
C LEU A 143 2.55 2.56 12.13
N ALA A 144 2.96 3.35 13.13
CA ALA A 144 4.25 3.22 13.80
C ALA A 144 4.44 1.86 14.49
N GLY A 145 3.34 1.25 14.96
CA GLY A 145 3.36 -0.12 15.48
C GLY A 145 3.31 -1.21 14.41
N ALA A 146 3.09 -0.83 13.15
CA ALA A 146 2.98 -1.76 12.05
C ALA A 146 4.35 -2.09 11.46
N ASP A 147 5.16 -1.10 11.13
CA ASP A 147 6.54 -1.37 10.70
C ASP A 147 7.47 -0.28 11.17
N GLY A 148 8.46 -0.65 11.98
CA GLY A 148 9.53 0.25 12.42
C GLY A 148 10.22 1.01 11.26
N ALA A 149 10.01 0.62 10.00
CA ALA A 149 10.36 1.35 8.79
C ALA A 149 9.73 2.76 8.69
N LEU A 150 8.46 2.94 9.11
CA LEU A 150 7.79 4.26 9.11
C LEU A 150 8.21 5.14 10.29
N THR A 151 8.95 4.59 11.27
CA THR A 151 9.43 5.37 12.43
C THR A 151 10.77 6.05 12.20
N ARG A 152 11.47 5.72 11.11
CA ARG A 152 12.74 6.34 10.72
C ARG A 152 12.51 7.34 9.59
N GLY A 153 12.12 8.56 9.96
CA GLY A 153 12.05 9.67 9.02
C GLY A 153 10.78 9.78 8.18
N ALA A 154 9.69 9.10 8.55
CA ALA A 154 8.41 9.32 7.87
C ALA A 154 7.75 10.62 8.33
N GLY A 155 7.60 11.57 7.41
CA GLY A 155 6.75 12.75 7.62
C GLY A 155 5.31 12.37 7.33
N CYS A 156 4.43 12.53 8.32
CA CYS A 156 2.98 12.53 8.09
C CYS A 156 2.55 13.96 7.80
N THR A 157 1.91 14.20 6.66
CA THR A 157 1.28 15.49 6.38
C THR A 157 -0.16 15.51 6.90
N ASP A 158 -0.68 16.71 7.18
CA ASP A 158 -2.10 16.92 7.53
C ASP A 158 -3.06 16.46 6.41
N GLU A 159 -2.54 16.25 5.20
CA GLU A 159 -3.27 15.71 4.06
C GLU A 159 -3.35 14.16 4.07
N GLY A 160 -2.80 13.49 5.09
CA GLY A 160 -2.84 12.04 5.22
C GLY A 160 -1.89 11.31 4.27
N VAL A 161 -0.75 11.92 3.95
CA VAL A 161 0.34 11.27 3.19
C VAL A 161 1.46 10.91 4.14
N CYS A 162 1.91 9.65 4.11
CA CYS A 162 3.13 9.21 4.79
C CYS A 162 4.22 8.96 3.72
N SER A 163 5.37 9.60 3.86
CA SER A 163 6.52 9.37 2.98
C SER A 163 7.70 8.87 3.79
N ALA A 164 8.26 7.71 3.43
CA ALA A 164 9.49 7.19 4.02
C ALA A 164 10.69 7.76 3.23
N VAL A 165 11.37 8.78 3.77
CA VAL A 165 12.57 9.33 3.13
C VAL A 165 13.81 8.64 3.69
N TRP A 166 14.46 7.82 2.86
CA TRP A 166 15.77 7.25 3.18
C TRP A 166 16.90 8.15 2.67
N GLY A 167 17.53 8.88 3.59
CA GLY A 167 18.87 9.44 3.39
C GLY A 167 18.96 10.86 2.80
N VAL A 168 19.48 11.76 3.64
CA VAL A 168 20.18 13.04 3.37
C VAL A 168 19.31 14.29 3.11
N ALA A 169 19.15 15.13 4.16
CA ALA A 169 19.04 16.59 4.03
C ALA A 169 20.46 17.17 3.80
N PRO A 170 20.72 18.24 3.00
CA PRO A 170 20.36 19.65 3.32
C PRO A 170 20.23 20.57 2.05
N LEU A 171 20.06 21.91 2.02
CA LEU A 171 20.26 23.07 2.92
C LEU A 171 19.17 24.14 2.65
N GLY A 172 18.49 24.63 3.70
CA GLY A 172 17.64 25.82 3.58
C GLY A 172 16.50 25.93 4.59
N GLY A 173 16.82 26.12 5.87
CA GLY A 173 15.98 26.91 6.79
C GLY A 173 14.91 26.20 7.61
N GLY A 174 15.31 25.25 8.47
CA GLY A 174 14.51 24.73 9.59
C GLY A 174 14.38 23.21 9.59
N VAL A 175 14.73 22.56 10.71
CA VAL A 175 14.71 21.10 10.85
C VAL A 175 13.79 20.74 12.02
N CYS A 176 12.72 19.98 11.75
CA CYS A 176 12.07 19.19 12.78
C CYS A 176 13.10 18.17 13.27
N SER A 177 13.59 18.35 14.49
CA SER A 177 14.58 17.46 15.09
C SER A 177 13.90 16.51 16.07
N VAL A 178 14.22 15.23 15.97
CA VAL A 178 13.77 14.21 16.92
C VAL A 178 14.81 14.08 18.02
N LYS A 179 14.46 14.42 19.27
CA LYS A 179 15.32 14.15 20.42
C LYS A 179 15.00 12.76 20.96
N LEU A 180 16.02 11.90 20.99
CA LEU A 180 15.92 10.54 21.50
C LEU A 180 16.35 10.54 22.98
N ASP A 181 15.48 10.07 23.88
CA ASP A 181 15.91 9.70 25.24
C ASP A 181 16.22 8.19 25.28
N PRO A 182 17.50 7.80 25.38
CA PRO A 182 17.90 6.40 25.39
C PRO A 182 17.43 5.64 26.65
N ARG A 183 16.87 6.32 27.66
CA ARG A 183 16.32 5.67 28.86
C ARG A 183 14.88 5.18 28.72
N TYR A 184 14.13 5.71 27.75
CA TYR A 184 12.68 5.44 27.63
C TYR A 184 12.19 5.08 26.22
N ASN A 185 13.06 5.07 25.20
CA ASN A 185 12.71 4.76 23.81
C ASN A 185 11.53 5.61 23.27
N THR A 186 11.57 6.92 23.52
CA THR A 186 10.60 7.89 22.97
C THR A 186 11.29 8.95 22.10
N ALA A 187 10.51 9.53 21.18
CA ALA A 187 10.92 10.52 20.19
C ALA A 187 9.94 11.71 20.23
N GLU A 188 10.43 12.91 20.50
CA GLU A 188 9.67 14.17 20.39
C GLU A 188 10.12 14.98 19.18
N CYS A 189 9.17 15.54 18.42
CA CYS A 189 9.44 16.47 17.33
C CYS A 189 9.68 17.87 17.89
N LEU A 190 10.85 18.46 17.61
CA LEU A 190 11.21 19.82 18.03
C LEU A 190 11.43 20.71 16.81
N TRP A 191 10.77 21.87 16.78
CA TRP A 191 11.08 22.98 15.88
C TRP A 191 11.66 24.15 16.68
N ASP A 192 12.55 24.93 16.07
CA ASP A 192 13.32 26.00 16.72
C ASP A 192 12.39 27.19 17.03
N GLY A 193 11.64 27.10 18.14
CA GLY A 193 10.69 28.13 18.59
C GLY A 193 9.50 27.64 19.43
N GLY A 194 9.23 26.34 19.51
CA GLY A 194 8.13 25.81 20.33
C GLY A 194 7.53 24.50 19.82
N ASP A 195 6.40 24.12 20.41
CA ASP A 195 5.68 22.87 20.10
C ASP A 195 5.11 22.90 18.68
N CYS A 196 5.31 21.80 17.95
CA CYS A 196 4.59 21.50 16.72
C CYS A 196 3.14 21.17 17.10
N ALA A 197 2.21 22.10 16.82
CA ALA A 197 0.78 21.93 17.10
C ALA A 197 0.16 20.76 16.32
#